data_AF-A0A843I8S4-F1
#
_entry.id   AF-A0A843I8S4-F1
#
_cell.length_a   1.000
_cell.length_b   1.000
_cell.length_c   1.000
_cell.angle_alpha   90.00
_cell.angle_beta   90.00
_cell.angle_gamma   90.00
#
_symmetry.space_group_name_H-M   'P 1'
#
loop_
_entity.id
_entity.type
_entity.pdbx_description
1 polymer ?
#
loop_
_entity_poly.entity_id
_entity_poly.type
_entity_poly.pdbx_seq_one_letter_code
_entity_poly.pdbx_strand_id
1 'polypeptide(L)'
;YLSRMGMGKKAKGVGLWAIERGGVARQLAVFPLGVLDVSWSPCGDKLAVAAYEGDIERDVKHAEGLPLWANDFGFAYNVQFHLYVVDVNSGLVEKITEGWAKVKHVSWSPDCRYIAYTIAKEELRPYLVDVSVYDVKAGEHRTIARGFVSDHHLAWSPDSRAVALLGHRMPRGLSSHNRVWALGLDGSEVCLTCGFDRNAVNTLNSDVRGPSYTPMVQWAG
;
A
#
# COMPACT_ATOMS: atom_id res chain seq x y z
N TYR A 1 -3.84 -10.35 10.88
CA TYR A 1 -4.24 -9.13 11.62
C TYR A 1 -3.03 -8.53 12.30
N LEU A 2 -3.12 -7.27 12.74
CA LEU A 2 -2.03 -6.56 13.44
C LEU A 2 -2.33 -6.49 14.93
N SER A 3 -1.34 -6.76 15.79
CA SER A 3 -1.51 -6.68 17.23
C SER A 3 -0.19 -6.50 17.98
N ARG A 4 -0.26 -5.83 19.13
CA ARG A 4 0.83 -5.73 20.11
C ARG A 4 0.73 -6.78 21.23
N MET A 5 -0.10 -7.81 21.04
CA MET A 5 -0.23 -8.93 21.98
C MET A 5 1.16 -9.54 22.29
N GLY A 6 1.45 -9.77 23.57
CA GLY A 6 2.74 -10.31 24.01
C GLY A 6 3.92 -9.32 24.00
N MET A 7 3.74 -8.10 23.49
CA MET A 7 4.81 -7.09 23.45
C MET A 7 4.89 -6.30 24.77
N GLY A 8 6.11 -6.05 25.25
CA GLY A 8 6.33 -5.24 26.46
C GLY A 8 5.93 -3.77 26.26
N LYS A 9 5.69 -3.04 27.36
CA LYS A 9 5.30 -1.61 27.33
C LYS A 9 6.26 -0.72 26.54
N LYS A 10 7.57 -1.03 26.57
CA LYS A 10 8.62 -0.30 25.84
C LYS A 10 8.94 -0.88 24.46
N ALA A 11 8.34 -2.01 24.07
CA ALA A 11 8.60 -2.60 22.77
C ALA A 11 7.98 -1.73 21.66
N LYS A 12 8.74 -1.49 20.59
CA LYS A 12 8.28 -0.67 19.45
C LYS A 12 7.53 -1.52 18.42
N GLY A 13 6.70 -0.86 17.63
CA GLY A 13 6.08 -1.46 16.45
C GLY A 13 4.83 -2.28 16.72
N VAL A 14 4.53 -3.15 15.78
CA VAL A 14 3.34 -4.02 15.80
C VAL A 14 3.70 -5.39 15.27
N GLY A 15 3.11 -6.44 15.85
CA GLY A 15 3.21 -7.78 15.31
C GLY A 15 2.23 -7.97 14.16
N LEU A 16 2.69 -8.65 13.10
CA LEU A 16 1.84 -9.24 12.08
C LEU A 16 1.49 -10.66 12.51
N TRP A 17 0.20 -10.95 12.64
CA TRP A 17 -0.32 -12.23 13.13
C TRP A 17 -1.19 -12.90 12.08
N ALA A 18 -1.12 -14.22 12.01
CA ALA A 18 -2.05 -15.05 11.23
C ALA A 18 -2.81 -15.99 12.16
N ILE A 19 -4.04 -16.31 11.77
CA ILE A 19 -4.89 -17.27 12.46
C ILE A 19 -5.61 -18.10 11.40
N GLU A 20 -5.54 -19.42 11.55
CA GLU A 20 -6.35 -20.35 10.77
C GLU A 20 -7.76 -20.40 11.36
N ARG A 21 -8.76 -20.73 10.55
CA ARG A 21 -10.15 -20.74 11.01
C ARG A 21 -10.33 -21.75 12.15
N GLY A 22 -10.64 -21.25 13.34
CA GLY A 22 -10.79 -22.06 14.56
C GLY A 22 -9.47 -22.43 15.25
N GLY A 23 -8.33 -21.94 14.75
CA GLY A 23 -7.00 -22.16 15.33
C GLY A 23 -6.59 -21.10 16.36
N VAL A 24 -5.34 -21.22 16.81
CA VAL A 24 -4.69 -20.22 17.67
C VAL A 24 -3.89 -19.26 16.81
N ALA A 25 -3.97 -17.97 17.12
CA ALA A 25 -3.19 -16.98 16.41
C ALA A 25 -1.69 -17.13 16.68
N ARG A 26 -0.88 -17.00 15.63
CA ARG A 26 0.58 -16.98 15.73
C ARG A 26 1.17 -15.72 15.12
N GLN A 27 2.26 -15.26 15.71
CA GLN A 27 3.00 -14.13 15.22
C GLN A 27 3.88 -14.57 14.05
N LEU A 28 3.80 -13.85 12.93
CA LEU A 28 4.63 -14.06 11.75
C LEU A 28 5.90 -13.20 11.81
N ALA A 29 5.73 -11.91 12.12
CA ALA A 29 6.80 -10.92 12.10
C ALA A 29 6.49 -9.74 13.03
N VAL A 30 7.50 -8.90 13.29
CA VAL A 30 7.37 -7.59 13.95
C VAL A 30 7.84 -6.51 12.99
N PHE A 31 7.02 -5.47 12.83
CA PHE A 31 7.37 -4.27 12.08
C PHE A 31 7.60 -3.12 13.06
N PRO A 32 8.85 -2.69 13.32
CA PRO A 32 9.20 -1.75 14.39
C PRO A 32 8.54 -0.38 14.28
N LEU A 33 8.22 0.06 13.07
CA LEU A 33 7.59 1.35 12.78
C LEU A 33 6.13 1.22 12.34
N GLY A 34 5.60 0.01 12.27
CA GLY A 34 4.23 -0.25 11.87
C GLY A 34 4.06 -0.75 10.43
N VAL A 35 2.82 -1.08 10.11
CA VAL A 35 2.38 -1.59 8.80
C VAL A 35 1.28 -0.67 8.30
N LEU A 36 1.34 -0.31 7.01
CA LEU A 36 0.37 0.53 6.31
C LEU A 36 -0.75 -0.29 5.69
N ASP A 37 -0.38 -1.36 4.98
CA ASP A 37 -1.31 -2.17 4.20
C ASP A 37 -0.80 -3.62 4.13
N VAL A 38 -1.72 -4.57 3.98
CA VAL A 38 -1.45 -6.01 3.93
C VAL A 38 -2.38 -6.69 2.94
N SER A 39 -1.82 -7.51 2.06
CA SER A 39 -2.57 -8.34 1.13
C SER A 39 -2.12 -9.80 1.23
N TRP A 40 -3.07 -10.72 1.38
CA TRP A 40 -2.81 -12.16 1.33
C TRP A 40 -2.63 -12.63 -0.11
N SER A 41 -1.60 -13.45 -0.33
CA SER A 41 -1.52 -14.26 -1.55
C SER A 41 -2.74 -15.18 -1.60
N PRO A 42 -3.48 -15.26 -2.73
CA PRO A 42 -4.55 -16.24 -2.91
C PRO A 42 -4.08 -17.70 -2.76
N CYS A 43 -2.78 -17.96 -2.88
CA CYS A 43 -2.17 -19.27 -2.64
C CYS A 43 -1.96 -19.59 -1.16
N GLY A 44 -2.17 -18.63 -0.25
CA GLY A 44 -2.19 -18.83 1.19
C GLY A 44 -0.82 -18.96 1.86
N ASP A 45 0.27 -18.91 1.11
CA ASP A 45 1.63 -19.14 1.58
C ASP A 45 2.41 -17.85 1.90
N LYS A 46 1.96 -16.70 1.39
CA LYS A 46 2.65 -15.42 1.50
C LYS A 46 1.72 -14.23 1.75
N LEU A 47 2.31 -13.17 2.26
CA LEU A 47 1.68 -11.86 2.51
C LEU A 47 2.52 -10.77 1.85
N ALA A 48 1.89 -9.88 1.09
CA ALA A 48 2.50 -8.61 0.69
C ALA A 48 2.19 -7.59 1.78
N VAL A 49 3.20 -6.83 2.18
CA VAL A 49 3.10 -5.88 3.30
C VAL A 49 3.74 -4.56 2.88
N ALA A 50 2.98 -3.47 2.94
CA ALA A 50 3.54 -2.13 2.91
C ALA A 50 3.87 -1.74 4.35
N ALA A 51 5.14 -1.47 4.67
CA ALA A 51 5.56 -1.14 6.02
C ALA A 51 6.56 0.01 6.07
N TYR A 52 6.57 0.70 7.21
CA TYR A 52 7.48 1.79 7.50
C TYR A 52 8.90 1.27 7.79
N GLU A 53 9.88 1.98 7.28
CA GLU A 53 11.31 1.76 7.53
C GLU A 53 12.01 3.10 7.77
N GLY A 54 12.97 3.11 8.68
CA GLY A 54 13.75 4.31 9.01
C GLY A 54 14.18 4.32 10.47
N ASP A 55 14.74 5.45 10.88
CA ASP A 55 15.18 5.71 12.24
C ASP A 55 14.63 7.06 12.74
N ILE A 56 13.64 7.00 13.62
CA ILE A 56 12.91 8.18 14.14
C ILE A 56 13.31 8.58 15.56
N GLU A 57 14.16 7.79 16.22
CA GLU A 57 14.47 7.95 17.63
C GLU A 57 15.97 8.09 17.89
N ARG A 58 16.40 9.34 17.81
CA ARG A 58 17.65 9.82 18.41
C ARG A 58 17.35 10.89 19.45
N ASP A 59 18.21 10.99 20.46
CA ASP A 59 18.18 12.05 21.48
C ASP A 59 18.28 13.44 20.85
N VAL A 60 18.96 13.52 19.70
CA VAL A 60 19.03 14.69 18.82
C VAL A 60 18.34 14.37 17.49
N LYS A 61 17.35 15.16 17.11
CA LYS A 61 16.62 15.00 15.85
C LYS A 61 17.45 15.53 14.69
N HIS A 62 17.90 14.63 13.81
CA HIS A 62 18.61 14.97 12.57
C HIS A 62 17.72 14.64 11.36
N ALA A 63 17.16 15.68 10.75
CA ALA A 63 16.33 15.54 9.55
C ALA A 63 17.18 15.83 8.32
N GLU A 64 17.27 14.85 7.41
CA GLU A 64 17.97 14.98 6.13
C GLU A 64 17.01 15.23 4.97
N GLY A 65 15.70 15.17 5.24
CA GLY A 65 14.65 15.26 4.24
C GLY A 65 13.29 15.67 4.81
N LEU A 66 12.32 15.77 3.91
CA LEU A 66 10.93 16.16 4.21
C LEU A 66 9.97 14.97 4.04
N PRO A 67 8.81 14.98 4.74
CA PRO A 67 8.39 15.97 5.73
C PRO A 67 9.04 15.75 7.10
N LEU A 68 9.22 16.83 7.88
CA LEU A 68 9.74 16.73 9.25
C LEU A 68 8.79 15.95 10.16
N TRP A 69 7.49 16.21 10.03
CA TRP A 69 6.46 15.68 10.90
C TRP A 69 5.17 15.43 10.11
N ALA A 70 4.40 14.42 10.49
CA ALA A 70 3.11 14.09 9.92
C ALA A 70 2.08 13.80 11.02
N ASN A 71 0.83 14.26 10.80
CA ASN A 71 -0.31 13.94 11.65
C ASN A 71 -0.44 12.42 11.82
N ASP A 72 -0.85 11.97 13.02
CA ASP A 72 -0.96 10.56 13.42
C ASP A 72 0.32 9.71 13.37
N PHE A 73 1.43 10.25 12.86
CA PHE A 73 2.70 9.54 12.78
C PHE A 73 3.76 10.12 13.74
N GLY A 74 3.83 11.45 13.85
CA GLY A 74 4.88 12.13 14.59
C GLY A 74 6.03 12.56 13.67
N PHE A 75 7.26 12.49 14.16
CA PHE A 75 8.45 12.78 13.35
C PHE A 75 8.57 11.78 12.20
N ALA A 76 8.42 12.27 10.97
CA ALA A 76 8.36 11.47 9.74
C ALA A 76 9.60 11.64 8.85
N TYR A 77 10.54 12.50 9.26
CA TYR A 77 11.81 12.65 8.56
C TYR A 77 12.54 11.32 8.55
N ASN A 78 13.21 11.02 7.44
CA ASN A 78 13.96 9.78 7.23
C ASN A 78 13.11 8.49 7.34
N VAL A 79 11.79 8.57 7.20
CA VAL A 79 10.91 7.39 7.10
C VAL A 79 10.48 7.16 5.67
N GLN A 80 10.76 5.96 5.19
CA GLN A 80 10.35 5.42 3.90
C GLN A 80 9.36 4.29 4.09
N PHE A 81 8.60 3.98 3.05
CA PHE A 81 7.62 2.89 3.09
C PHE A 81 7.97 1.91 1.98
N HIS A 82 8.18 0.65 2.34
CA HIS A 82 8.64 -0.36 1.42
C HIS A 82 7.64 -1.51 1.31
N LEU A 83 7.68 -2.17 0.16
CA LEU A 83 7.05 -3.47 -0.04
C LEU A 83 7.93 -4.56 0.59
N TYR A 84 7.31 -5.39 1.41
CA TYR A 84 7.87 -6.62 1.95
C TYR A 84 7.00 -7.81 1.55
N VAL A 85 7.61 -8.97 1.40
CA VAL A 85 6.92 -10.26 1.29
C VAL A 85 7.23 -11.07 2.55
N VAL A 86 6.18 -11.51 3.24
CA VAL A 86 6.28 -12.34 4.45
C VAL A 86 5.83 -13.75 4.10
N ASP A 87 6.73 -14.71 4.29
CA ASP A 87 6.38 -16.12 4.20
C ASP A 87 5.55 -16.53 5.41
N VAL A 88 4.36 -17.05 5.15
CA VAL A 88 3.40 -17.36 6.21
C VAL A 88 3.96 -18.47 7.09
N ASN A 89 4.55 -19.52 6.55
CA ASN A 89 4.97 -20.69 7.34
C ASN A 89 6.19 -20.39 8.23
N SER A 90 7.22 -19.79 7.66
CA SER A 90 8.49 -19.52 8.34
C SER A 90 8.53 -18.19 9.10
N GLY A 91 7.68 -17.23 8.74
CA GLY A 91 7.79 -15.85 9.23
C GLY A 91 8.94 -15.06 8.60
N LEU A 92 9.62 -15.61 7.59
CA LEU A 92 10.68 -14.91 6.87
C LEU A 92 10.13 -13.65 6.21
N VAL A 93 10.79 -12.52 6.43
CA VAL A 93 10.45 -11.21 5.85
C VAL A 93 11.51 -10.83 4.83
N GLU A 94 11.10 -10.65 3.59
CA GLU A 94 11.94 -10.20 2.49
C GLU A 94 11.55 -8.78 2.07
N LYS A 95 12.53 -7.88 1.94
CA LYS A 95 12.32 -6.52 1.44
C LYS A 95 12.42 -6.53 -0.08
N ILE A 96 11.39 -6.02 -0.76
CA ILE A 96 11.26 -6.12 -2.23
C ILE A 96 11.60 -4.81 -2.93
N THR A 97 11.39 -3.66 -2.28
CA THR A 97 11.71 -2.35 -2.87
C THR A 97 12.86 -1.69 -2.12
N GLU A 98 13.68 -0.92 -2.82
CA GLU A 98 14.85 -0.23 -2.25
C GLU A 98 14.84 1.28 -2.56
N GLY A 99 15.82 2.01 -2.01
CA GLY A 99 16.01 3.44 -2.25
C GLY A 99 14.96 4.33 -1.58
N TRP A 100 14.86 5.59 -2.03
CA TRP A 100 13.77 6.46 -1.58
C TRP A 100 12.46 5.98 -2.21
N ALA A 101 11.54 5.50 -1.38
CA ALA A 101 10.26 4.95 -1.83
C ALA A 101 9.19 5.15 -0.76
N LYS A 102 7.98 5.46 -1.21
CA LYS A 102 6.79 5.44 -0.36
C LYS A 102 5.72 4.54 -0.99
N VAL A 103 5.86 3.24 -0.73
CA VAL A 103 4.85 2.23 -1.05
C VAL A 103 3.69 2.34 -0.06
N LYS A 104 2.47 2.54 -0.54
CA LYS A 104 1.30 2.74 0.33
C LYS A 104 0.29 1.60 0.28
N HIS A 105 -0.10 1.19 -0.92
CA HIS A 105 -1.11 0.16 -1.11
C HIS A 105 -0.52 -1.02 -1.86
N VAL A 106 -0.89 -2.23 -1.46
CA VAL A 106 -0.39 -3.50 -2.03
C VAL A 106 -1.55 -4.45 -2.30
N SER A 107 -1.49 -5.19 -3.40
CA SER A 107 -2.56 -6.11 -3.80
C SER A 107 -1.97 -7.29 -4.56
N TRP A 108 -2.22 -8.51 -4.07
CA TRP A 108 -1.86 -9.73 -4.79
C TRP A 108 -2.81 -10.01 -5.95
N SER A 109 -2.25 -10.49 -7.06
CA SER A 109 -3.03 -10.96 -8.20
C SER A 109 -3.71 -12.31 -7.88
N PRO A 110 -4.91 -12.57 -8.43
CA PRO A 110 -5.63 -13.84 -8.25
C PRO A 110 -4.84 -15.09 -8.61
N ASP A 111 -3.92 -14.99 -9.58
CA ASP A 111 -3.04 -16.08 -10.04
C ASP A 111 -1.76 -16.24 -9.19
N CYS A 112 -1.63 -15.53 -8.06
CA CYS A 112 -0.49 -15.57 -7.14
C CYS A 112 0.88 -15.24 -7.77
N ARG A 113 0.91 -14.65 -8.97
CA ARG A 113 2.17 -14.36 -9.65
C ARG A 113 2.68 -12.95 -9.40
N TYR A 114 1.76 -12.02 -9.20
CA TYR A 114 2.05 -10.60 -9.22
C TYR A 114 1.60 -9.89 -7.94
N ILE A 115 2.35 -8.87 -7.56
CA ILE A 115 1.94 -7.91 -6.52
C ILE A 115 1.87 -6.54 -7.17
N ALA A 116 0.68 -5.95 -7.26
CA ALA A 116 0.50 -4.56 -7.65
C ALA A 116 0.67 -3.66 -6.43
N TYR A 117 1.32 -2.52 -6.61
CA TYR A 117 1.52 -1.55 -5.54
C TYR A 117 1.62 -0.11 -6.06
N THR A 118 1.17 0.83 -5.23
CA THR A 118 1.39 2.27 -5.48
C THR A 118 2.71 2.68 -4.85
N ILE A 119 3.49 3.49 -5.56
CA ILE A 119 4.80 3.97 -5.08
C ILE A 119 5.02 5.42 -5.48
N ALA A 120 5.34 6.28 -4.50
CA ALA A 120 5.97 7.55 -4.79
C ALA A 120 7.50 7.37 -4.80
N LYS A 121 8.16 7.96 -5.79
CA LYS A 121 9.63 7.95 -5.95
C LYS A 121 10.26 9.35 -5.90
N GLU A 122 9.45 10.40 -5.80
CA GLU A 122 9.90 11.79 -5.72
C GLU A 122 9.62 12.36 -4.32
N GLU A 123 10.68 12.75 -3.61
CA GLU A 123 10.58 13.26 -2.24
C GLU A 123 9.76 14.53 -2.10
N LEU A 124 9.93 15.46 -3.04
CA LEU A 124 9.22 16.73 -3.03
C LEU A 124 7.80 16.63 -3.60
N ARG A 125 7.44 15.47 -4.18
CA ARG A 125 6.10 15.20 -4.73
C ARG A 125 5.57 13.83 -4.28
N PRO A 126 5.48 13.56 -2.97
CA PRO A 126 5.09 12.26 -2.45
C PRO A 126 3.61 11.94 -2.67
N TYR A 127 2.83 12.91 -3.14
CA TYR A 127 1.43 12.77 -3.55
C TYR A 127 1.28 12.22 -4.97
N LEU A 128 2.35 12.23 -5.78
CA LEU A 128 2.39 11.56 -7.07
C LEU A 128 2.88 10.13 -6.88
N VAL A 129 2.05 9.18 -7.32
CA VAL A 129 2.32 7.76 -7.26
C VAL A 129 2.31 7.16 -8.66
N ASP A 130 3.21 6.22 -8.85
CA ASP A 130 3.19 5.27 -9.95
C ASP A 130 2.48 4.00 -9.50
N VAL A 131 1.87 3.28 -10.42
CA VAL A 131 1.38 1.91 -10.20
C VAL A 131 2.39 0.96 -10.81
N SER A 132 2.98 0.13 -9.96
CA SER A 132 3.97 -0.86 -10.35
C SER A 132 3.52 -2.26 -9.97
N VAL A 133 4.05 -3.25 -10.66
CA VAL A 133 3.79 -4.66 -10.46
C VAL A 133 5.11 -5.38 -10.26
N TYR A 134 5.19 -6.21 -9.23
CA TYR A 134 6.31 -7.10 -8.97
C TYR A 134 5.92 -8.52 -9.39
N ASP A 135 6.71 -9.14 -10.28
CA ASP A 135 6.60 -10.57 -10.63
C ASP A 135 7.38 -11.37 -9.59
N VAL A 136 6.65 -12.10 -8.73
CA VAL A 136 7.23 -12.84 -7.61
C VAL A 136 8.10 -14.01 -8.09
N LYS A 137 7.79 -14.57 -9.26
CA LYS A 137 8.55 -15.69 -9.81
C LYS A 137 9.83 -15.20 -10.48
N ALA A 138 9.78 -14.09 -11.20
CA ALA A 138 10.92 -13.53 -11.90
C ALA A 138 11.82 -12.66 -11.01
N GLY A 139 11.28 -12.12 -9.91
CA GLY A 139 11.96 -11.14 -9.07
C GLY A 139 12.08 -9.75 -9.72
N GLU A 140 11.16 -9.40 -10.61
CA GLU A 140 11.27 -8.20 -11.45
C GLU A 140 10.11 -7.22 -11.23
N HIS A 141 10.42 -5.92 -11.36
CA HIS A 141 9.44 -4.85 -11.26
C HIS A 141 9.10 -4.27 -12.63
N ARG A 142 7.82 -3.97 -12.86
CA ARG A 142 7.35 -3.22 -14.02
C ARG A 142 6.37 -2.13 -13.59
N THR A 143 6.64 -0.89 -13.98
CA THR A 143 5.68 0.21 -13.82
C THR A 143 4.68 0.18 -14.98
N ILE A 144 3.39 0.08 -14.67
CA ILE A 144 2.30 -0.03 -15.65
C ILE A 144 1.57 1.30 -15.85
N ALA A 145 1.66 2.23 -14.88
CA ALA A 145 1.06 3.56 -14.97
C ALA A 145 1.85 4.54 -14.10
N ARG A 146 1.90 5.82 -14.47
CA ARG A 146 2.71 6.84 -13.79
C ARG A 146 1.96 8.10 -13.41
N GLY A 147 2.39 8.81 -12.38
CA GLY A 147 1.98 10.20 -12.13
C GLY A 147 0.50 10.40 -11.80
N PHE A 148 -0.06 9.49 -11.00
CA PHE A 148 -1.39 9.63 -10.43
C PHE A 148 -1.32 10.28 -9.06
N VAL A 149 -2.38 10.99 -8.68
CA VAL A 149 -2.70 11.23 -7.27
C VAL A 149 -3.72 10.17 -6.87
N SER A 150 -3.36 9.36 -5.88
CA SER A 150 -4.21 8.32 -5.31
C SER A 150 -3.76 7.98 -3.90
N ASP A 151 -4.73 7.71 -3.03
CA ASP A 151 -4.55 7.22 -1.66
C ASP A 151 -5.57 6.10 -1.38
N HIS A 152 -5.86 5.29 -2.41
CA HIS A 152 -6.88 4.25 -2.41
C HIS A 152 -6.28 2.88 -2.73
N HIS A 153 -6.87 1.81 -2.18
CA HIS A 153 -6.47 0.43 -2.48
C HIS A 153 -6.58 0.09 -3.97
N LEU A 154 -5.69 -0.80 -4.43
CA LEU A 154 -5.68 -1.39 -5.76
C LEU A 154 -6.52 -2.68 -5.77
N ALA A 155 -7.19 -2.95 -6.88
CA ALA A 155 -7.90 -4.23 -7.06
C ALA A 155 -7.54 -4.88 -8.40
N TRP A 156 -7.09 -6.12 -8.35
CA TRP A 156 -6.82 -6.91 -9.54
C TRP A 156 -8.10 -7.38 -10.23
N SER A 157 -8.07 -7.40 -11.55
CA SER A 157 -9.08 -8.08 -12.34
C SER A 157 -9.05 -9.59 -12.05
N PRO A 158 -10.19 -10.30 -12.12
CA PRO A 158 -10.25 -11.73 -11.81
C PRO A 158 -9.35 -12.60 -12.69
N ASP A 159 -9.00 -12.11 -13.89
CA ASP A 159 -8.13 -12.77 -14.85
C ASP A 159 -6.64 -12.38 -14.73
N SER A 160 -6.26 -11.61 -13.69
CA SER A 160 -4.89 -11.11 -13.46
C SER A 160 -4.29 -10.24 -14.59
N ARG A 161 -5.11 -9.66 -15.49
CA ARG A 161 -4.60 -8.87 -16.63
C ARG A 161 -4.62 -7.36 -16.42
N ALA A 162 -5.37 -6.88 -15.44
CA ALA A 162 -5.51 -5.46 -15.16
C ALA A 162 -5.57 -5.17 -13.66
N VAL A 163 -5.24 -3.93 -13.30
CA VAL A 163 -5.37 -3.38 -11.96
C VAL A 163 -6.31 -2.19 -12.02
N ALA A 164 -7.32 -2.17 -11.17
CA ALA A 164 -8.19 -1.02 -10.98
C ALA A 164 -7.58 -0.05 -9.96
N LEU A 165 -7.63 1.24 -10.29
CA LEU A 165 -7.14 2.34 -9.47
C LEU A 165 -8.23 3.42 -9.35
N LEU A 166 -8.42 3.93 -8.13
CA LEU A 166 -9.11 5.20 -7.91
C LEU A 166 -8.09 6.33 -7.83
N GLY A 167 -8.14 7.29 -8.75
CA GLY A 167 -7.17 8.38 -8.76
C GLY A 167 -7.39 9.39 -9.89
N HIS A 168 -6.49 10.37 -9.99
CA HIS A 168 -6.53 11.39 -11.03
C HIS A 168 -5.15 11.96 -11.37
N ARG A 169 -5.03 12.58 -12.56
CA ARG A 169 -3.80 13.25 -13.02
C ARG A 169 -3.83 14.78 -12.83
N MET A 170 -4.52 15.23 -11.77
CA MET A 170 -4.64 16.64 -11.38
C MET A 170 -5.14 17.60 -12.48
N PRO A 171 -6.14 17.25 -13.32
CA PRO A 171 -6.65 18.16 -14.35
C PRO A 171 -7.15 19.51 -13.78
N ARG A 172 -7.48 19.55 -12.49
CA ARG A 172 -7.86 20.75 -11.73
C ARG A 172 -7.06 20.88 -10.42
N GLY A 173 -5.82 20.40 -10.39
CA GLY A 173 -4.98 20.36 -9.18
C GLY A 173 -5.34 19.22 -8.23
N LEU A 174 -4.91 19.32 -6.97
CA LEU A 174 -5.06 18.27 -5.95
C LEU A 174 -6.51 17.92 -5.61
N SER A 175 -7.45 18.84 -5.82
CA SER A 175 -8.88 18.64 -5.56
C SER A 175 -9.64 18.10 -6.77
N SER A 176 -8.94 17.47 -7.72
CA SER A 176 -9.60 16.88 -8.88
C SER A 176 -10.47 15.70 -8.45
N HIS A 177 -11.55 15.43 -9.20
CA HIS A 177 -12.35 14.24 -8.96
C HIS A 177 -11.51 12.98 -9.19
N ASN A 178 -11.52 12.06 -8.22
CA ASN A 178 -11.02 10.72 -8.43
C ASN A 178 -11.88 10.01 -9.46
N ARG A 179 -11.22 9.24 -10.30
CA ARG A 179 -11.82 8.43 -11.35
C ARG A 179 -11.40 6.98 -11.16
N VAL A 180 -12.23 6.05 -11.62
CA VAL A 180 -11.88 4.65 -11.76
C VAL A 180 -11.11 4.48 -13.06
N TRP A 181 -9.91 3.92 -12.95
CA TRP A 181 -9.05 3.55 -14.07
C TRP A 181 -8.87 2.04 -14.06
N ALA A 182 -8.93 1.42 -15.24
CA ALA A 182 -8.42 0.07 -15.48
C ALA A 182 -7.05 0.20 -16.14
N LEU A 183 -6.03 -0.37 -15.50
CA LEU A 183 -4.64 -0.30 -15.92
C LEU A 183 -4.20 -1.70 -16.36
N GLY A 184 -4.00 -1.89 -17.66
CA GLY A 184 -3.52 -3.15 -18.21
C GLY A 184 -2.04 -3.37 -17.90
N LEU A 185 -1.65 -4.64 -17.80
CA LEU A 185 -0.25 -5.02 -17.62
C LEU A 185 0.65 -4.64 -18.81
N ASP A 186 0.06 -4.39 -19.98
CA ASP A 186 0.72 -3.88 -21.18
C ASP A 186 0.92 -2.35 -21.18
N GLY A 187 0.46 -1.67 -20.12
CA GLY A 187 0.49 -0.21 -20.01
C GLY A 187 -0.72 0.49 -20.61
N SER A 188 -1.75 -0.24 -21.05
CA SER A 188 -3.02 0.36 -21.44
C SER A 188 -3.71 1.02 -20.24
N GLU A 189 -4.25 2.22 -20.43
CA GLU A 189 -4.98 2.96 -19.39
C GLU A 189 -6.38 3.30 -19.90
N VAL A 190 -7.42 2.78 -19.25
CA VAL A 190 -8.82 3.09 -19.57
C VAL A 190 -9.48 3.79 -18.40
N CYS A 191 -9.90 5.04 -18.60
CA CYS A 191 -10.67 5.77 -17.60
C CYS A 191 -12.17 5.45 -17.72
N LEU A 192 -12.67 4.59 -16.83
CA LEU A 192 -14.05 4.11 -16.85
C LEU A 192 -15.06 5.20 -16.46
N THR A 193 -14.61 6.21 -15.71
CA THR A 193 -15.49 7.23 -15.14
C THR A 193 -15.18 8.66 -15.57
N CYS A 194 -14.30 8.88 -16.54
CA CYS A 194 -13.92 10.24 -16.95
C CYS A 194 -15.06 11.04 -17.58
N GLY A 195 -16.06 10.34 -18.16
CA GLY A 195 -17.27 10.96 -18.72
C GLY A 195 -18.26 11.47 -17.67
N PHE A 196 -18.14 11.08 -16.39
CA PHE A 196 -19.04 11.56 -15.34
C PHE A 196 -18.62 12.94 -14.84
N ASP A 197 -19.58 13.77 -14.43
CA ASP A 197 -19.35 15.06 -13.79
C ASP A 197 -19.34 14.96 -12.24
N ARG A 198 -19.11 13.76 -11.71
CA ARG A 198 -19.10 13.45 -10.27
C ARG A 198 -17.81 12.73 -9.86
N ASN A 199 -17.49 12.80 -8.57
CA ASN A 199 -16.35 12.10 -7.99
C ASN A 199 -16.66 10.60 -7.83
N ALA A 200 -15.69 9.72 -8.09
CA ALA A 200 -15.84 8.27 -7.91
C ALA A 200 -15.66 7.82 -6.45
N VAL A 201 -15.37 8.75 -5.54
CA VAL A 201 -15.26 8.48 -4.11
C VAL A 201 -16.13 9.44 -3.31
N ASN A 202 -16.54 9.01 -2.12
CA ASN A 202 -17.23 9.89 -1.18
C ASN A 202 -16.22 10.90 -0.60
N THR A 203 -16.33 12.16 -1.03
CA THR A 203 -15.51 13.27 -0.52
C THR A 203 -16.26 14.16 0.47
N LEU A 204 -17.40 13.69 1.01
CA LEU A 204 -18.13 14.44 2.01
C LEU A 204 -17.31 14.41 3.31
N ASN A 205 -16.64 15.52 3.59
CA ASN A 205 -15.78 15.68 4.75
C ASN A 205 -16.67 15.86 5.99
N SER A 206 -17.10 14.76 6.60
CA SER A 206 -17.69 14.80 7.94
C SER A 206 -16.57 14.73 8.97
N ASP A 207 -16.77 15.50 10.04
CA ASP A 207 -16.12 15.40 11.35
C ASP A 207 -16.17 14.00 11.97
N VAL A 208 -16.99 13.09 11.44
CA VAL A 208 -17.02 11.67 11.80
C VAL A 208 -16.50 10.83 10.63
N ARG A 209 -15.21 10.48 10.66
CA ARG A 209 -14.68 9.39 9.83
C ARG A 209 -14.92 8.06 10.54
N GLY A 210 -16.02 7.40 10.22
CA GLY A 210 -16.21 5.99 10.58
C GLY A 210 -15.31 5.08 9.73
N PRO A 211 -14.89 3.91 10.22
CA PRO A 211 -14.15 2.96 9.40
C PRO A 211 -15.04 2.45 8.26
N SER A 212 -14.66 2.71 7.02
CA SER A 212 -15.22 2.05 5.85
C SER A 212 -14.36 0.83 5.54
N TYR A 213 -14.86 -0.37 5.83
CA TYR A 213 -14.16 -1.64 5.60
C TYR A 213 -14.30 -2.18 4.18
N THR A 214 -14.95 -1.44 3.27
CA THR A 214 -15.12 -1.87 1.89
C THR A 214 -13.92 -1.43 1.03
N PRO A 215 -13.23 -2.34 0.32
CA PRO A 215 -12.28 -1.96 -0.71
C PRO A 215 -12.97 -1.03 -1.69
N MET A 216 -12.46 0.19 -1.84
CA MET A 216 -13.19 1.25 -2.54
C MET A 216 -13.41 0.94 -4.02
N VAL A 217 -12.56 0.10 -4.61
CA VAL A 217 -12.73 -0.41 -5.97
C VAL A 217 -12.61 -1.93 -5.96
N GLN A 218 -13.51 -2.60 -6.70
CA GLN A 218 -13.54 -4.05 -6.87
C GLN A 218 -13.96 -4.36 -8.31
N TRP A 219 -13.56 -5.52 -8.80
CA TRP A 219 -14.10 -6.09 -10.02
C TRP A 219 -15.29 -6.98 -9.68
N ALA A 220 -16.39 -6.81 -10.41
CA ALA A 220 -17.53 -7.71 -10.36
C ALA A 220 -17.58 -8.50 -11.67
N GLY A 221 -17.79 -9.82 -11.56
CA GLY A 221 -18.01 -10.75 -12.65
C GLY A 221 -19.39 -11.38 -12.55
#